data_AF-A0A7W8N5L4-F1
#
_entry.id   AF-A0A7W8N5L4-F1
#
_cell.length_a   1.000
_cell.length_b   1.000
_cell.length_c   1.000
_cell.angle_alpha   90.00
_cell.angle_beta   90.00
_cell.angle_gamma   90.00
#
_symmetry.space_group_name_H-M   'P 1'
#
loop_
_entity.id
_entity.type
_entity.pdbx_description
1 polymer ?
#
loop_
_entity_poly.entity_id
_entity_poly.type
_entity_poly.pdbx_seq_one_letter_code
_entity_poly.pdbx_strand_id
1 'polypeptide(L)'
;MRLPLLILHILGGTMGLLSGTFAIAVSKGSRLHRASGNVFTIAMLTLASSGLCLAILKSQRGNIIGSIVTFYMITTAWLAGRRRSIGRPDWAALLVGLGGAAAVITLGVLTLHHPDKNAPAGMCFFFGVVLLLAAAGDIRMLAQGGIAGRQRITRHLWRMCFGLFIATGSFFLGQQQVFPAFLRGSIFLTVLALLPFTVMIYWLIRVRFSKAYKVQPPPTPVPVSP
;
A
#
# COMPACT_ATOMS: atom_id res chain seq x y z
N MET A 1 -11.41 18.30 19.23
CA MET A 1 -11.43 17.30 18.13
C MET A 1 -10.06 16.72 17.75
N ARG A 2 -8.93 17.42 17.96
CA ARG A 2 -7.61 16.96 17.48
C ARG A 2 -7.02 15.76 18.25
N LEU A 3 -7.19 15.72 19.58
CA LEU A 3 -6.60 14.66 20.41
C LEU A 3 -7.20 13.27 20.14
N PRO A 4 -8.55 13.08 20.05
CA PRO A 4 -9.12 11.78 19.70
C PRO A 4 -8.65 11.26 18.33
N LEU A 5 -8.57 12.14 17.32
CA LEU A 5 -8.06 11.78 15.99
C LEU A 5 -6.59 11.35 16.02
N LEU A 6 -5.77 12.03 16.82
CA LEU A 6 -4.37 11.68 17.00
C LEU A 6 -4.21 10.32 17.68
N ILE A 7 -4.98 10.06 18.73
CA ILE A 7 -4.99 8.74 19.40
C ILE A 7 -5.39 7.65 18.41
N LEU A 8 -6.45 7.87 17.64
CA LEU A 8 -6.91 6.94 16.60
C LEU A 8 -5.81 6.68 15.55
N HIS A 9 -5.10 7.73 15.12
CA HIS A 9 -4.00 7.63 14.18
C HIS A 9 -2.84 6.79 14.72
N ILE A 10 -2.42 7.05 15.96
CA ILE A 10 -1.34 6.31 16.61
C ILE A 10 -1.72 4.83 16.77
N LEU A 11 -2.94 4.55 17.27
CA LEU A 11 -3.43 3.18 17.43
C LEU A 11 -3.50 2.44 16.07
N GLY A 12 -3.99 3.10 15.03
CA GLY A 12 -4.00 2.56 13.67
C GLY A 12 -2.59 2.24 13.17
N GLY A 13 -1.63 3.13 13.42
CA GLY A 13 -0.22 2.93 13.06
C GLY A 13 0.40 1.74 13.77
N THR A 14 0.26 1.67 15.10
CA THR A 14 0.78 0.57 15.92
C THR A 14 0.19 -0.77 15.51
N MET A 15 -1.14 -0.85 15.38
CA MET A 15 -1.82 -2.07 14.95
C MET A 15 -1.43 -2.47 13.53
N GLY A 16 -1.27 -1.51 12.61
CA GLY A 16 -0.79 -1.73 11.25
C GLY A 16 0.62 -2.32 11.23
N LEU A 17 1.56 -1.73 11.96
CA LEU A 17 2.94 -2.23 12.01
C LEU A 17 3.01 -3.65 12.59
N LEU A 18 2.32 -3.92 13.70
CA LEU A 18 2.32 -5.24 14.35
C LEU A 18 1.67 -6.30 13.46
N SER A 19 0.46 -6.05 12.97
CA SER A 19 -0.28 -7.02 12.15
C SER A 19 0.35 -7.23 10.78
N GLY A 20 0.92 -6.19 10.16
CA GLY A 20 1.64 -6.28 8.88
C GLY A 20 2.92 -7.11 9.01
N THR A 21 3.71 -6.86 10.05
CA THR A 21 4.93 -7.63 10.35
C THR A 21 4.59 -9.10 10.63
N PHE A 22 3.57 -9.35 11.45
CA PHE A 22 3.13 -10.71 11.74
C PHE A 22 2.59 -11.41 10.48
N ALA A 23 1.85 -10.72 9.61
CA ALA A 23 1.39 -11.26 8.33
C ALA A 23 2.56 -11.64 7.39
N ILE A 24 3.71 -10.96 7.49
CA ILE A 24 4.96 -11.31 6.79
C ILE A 24 5.62 -12.56 7.39
N ALA A 25 5.58 -12.76 8.70
CA ALA A 25 6.20 -13.91 9.36
C ALA A 25 5.43 -15.23 9.13
N VAL A 26 4.10 -15.18 9.02
CA VAL A 26 3.29 -16.40 8.89
C VAL A 26 3.17 -16.92 7.45
N SER A 27 2.87 -18.21 7.32
CA SER A 27 2.68 -18.92 6.04
C SER A 27 1.61 -18.26 5.16
N LYS A 28 1.98 -17.92 3.92
CA LYS A 28 1.09 -17.21 2.99
C LYS A 28 -0.13 -18.04 2.64
N GLY A 29 -1.31 -17.44 2.76
CA GLY A 29 -2.59 -18.09 2.51
C GLY A 29 -3.16 -18.89 3.69
N SER A 30 -2.43 -19.06 4.79
CA SER A 30 -2.93 -19.67 6.02
C SER A 30 -4.04 -18.84 6.67
N ARG A 31 -4.79 -19.43 7.62
CA ARG A 31 -5.82 -18.71 8.40
C ARG A 31 -5.24 -17.51 9.15
N LEU A 32 -4.07 -17.68 9.77
CA LEU A 32 -3.36 -16.60 10.47
C LEU A 32 -2.98 -15.48 9.52
N HIS A 33 -2.39 -15.79 8.35
CA HIS A 33 -2.05 -14.77 7.36
C HIS A 33 -3.26 -13.94 6.93
N ARG A 34 -4.41 -14.59 6.69
CA ARG A 34 -5.65 -13.91 6.29
C ARG A 34 -6.22 -13.06 7.42
N ALA A 35 -6.21 -13.56 8.65
CA ALA A 35 -6.69 -12.82 9.82
C ALA A 35 -5.83 -11.56 10.05
N SER A 36 -4.51 -11.72 10.09
CA SER A 36 -3.57 -10.61 10.29
C SER A 36 -3.58 -9.62 9.14
N GLY A 37 -3.72 -10.09 7.90
CA GLY A 37 -3.89 -9.22 6.74
C GLY A 37 -5.19 -8.40 6.76
N ASN A 38 -6.28 -8.96 7.30
CA ASN A 38 -7.52 -8.19 7.50
C ASN A 38 -7.35 -7.13 8.60
N VAL A 39 -6.73 -7.48 9.73
CA VAL A 39 -6.42 -6.51 10.80
C VAL A 39 -5.53 -5.40 10.27
N PHE A 40 -4.47 -5.76 9.52
CA PHE A 40 -3.59 -4.80 8.84
C PHE A 40 -4.36 -3.84 7.95
N THR A 41 -5.26 -4.38 7.11
CA THR A 41 -6.07 -3.55 6.21
C THR A 41 -6.91 -2.54 6.99
N ILE A 42 -7.66 -3.00 8.00
CA ILE A 42 -8.52 -2.12 8.80
C ILE A 42 -7.68 -1.04 9.49
N ALA A 43 -6.59 -1.44 10.15
CA ALA A 43 -5.69 -0.53 10.84
C ALA A 43 -5.08 0.52 9.91
N MET A 44 -4.64 0.12 8.72
CA MET A 44 -4.05 1.02 7.73
C MET A 44 -5.07 1.97 7.10
N LEU A 45 -6.32 1.54 6.89
CA LEU A 45 -7.38 2.44 6.43
C LEU A 45 -7.76 3.46 7.51
N THR A 46 -7.84 3.03 8.77
CA THR A 46 -8.02 3.93 9.92
C THR A 46 -6.86 4.92 10.04
N LEU A 47 -5.62 4.45 9.93
CA LEU A 47 -4.41 5.27 9.94
C LEU A 47 -4.43 6.31 8.80
N ALA A 48 -4.72 5.88 7.57
CA ALA A 48 -4.73 6.76 6.41
C ALA A 48 -5.80 7.84 6.50
N SER A 49 -7.04 7.48 6.89
CA SER A 49 -8.16 8.42 7.03
C SER A 49 -7.94 9.42 8.16
N SER A 50 -7.51 8.96 9.34
CA SER A 50 -7.18 9.86 10.45
C SER A 50 -5.98 10.75 10.12
N GLY A 51 -4.96 10.20 9.46
CA GLY A 51 -3.78 10.93 8.99
C GLY A 51 -4.14 12.01 7.98
N LEU A 52 -5.07 11.73 7.07
CA LEU A 52 -5.55 12.70 6.08
C LEU A 52 -6.23 13.88 6.77
N CYS A 53 -7.12 13.60 7.72
CA CYS A 53 -7.79 14.63 8.49
C CYS A 53 -6.79 15.50 9.27
N LEU A 54 -5.83 14.87 9.97
CA LEU A 54 -4.78 15.59 10.70
C LEU A 54 -3.88 16.41 9.76
N ALA A 55 -3.55 15.89 8.59
CA ALA A 55 -2.70 16.54 7.61
C ALA A 55 -3.37 17.77 7.00
N ILE A 56 -4.67 17.70 6.71
CA ILE A 56 -5.46 18.86 6.27
C ILE A 56 -5.50 19.93 7.37
N LEU A 57 -5.79 19.53 8.62
CA LEU A 57 -5.86 20.46 9.76
C LEU A 57 -4.52 21.14 10.09
N LYS A 58 -3.39 20.53 9.70
CA LYS A 58 -2.03 21.06 9.89
C LYS A 58 -1.40 21.60 8.61
N SER A 59 -2.13 21.61 7.48
CA SER A 59 -1.61 22.01 6.17
C SER A 59 -0.35 21.25 5.73
N GLN A 60 -0.23 19.97 6.09
CA GLN A 60 0.93 19.12 5.77
C GLN A 60 0.72 18.36 4.46
N ARG A 61 1.07 19.00 3.34
CA ARG A 61 0.81 18.47 1.99
C ARG A 61 1.41 17.07 1.74
N GLY A 62 2.63 16.78 2.19
CA GLY A 62 3.21 15.44 2.03
C GLY A 62 2.46 14.35 2.78
N ASN A 63 1.91 14.66 3.95
CA ASN A 63 1.08 13.71 4.71
C ASN A 63 -0.29 13.51 4.05
N ILE A 64 -0.85 14.54 3.40
CA ILE A 64 -2.06 14.39 2.56
C ILE A 64 -1.79 13.38 1.43
N ILE A 65 -0.68 13.56 0.70
CA ILE A 65 -0.24 12.64 -0.37
C ILE A 65 -0.09 11.22 0.17
N GLY A 66 0.70 11.06 1.24
CA GLY A 66 0.96 9.77 1.86
C GLY A 66 -0.32 9.05 2.30
N SER A 67 -1.27 9.77 2.90
CA SER A 67 -2.57 9.22 3.31
C SER A 67 -3.42 8.77 2.14
N ILE A 68 -3.55 9.58 1.08
CA ILE A 68 -4.35 9.23 -0.11
C ILE A 68 -3.75 8.00 -0.80
N VAL A 69 -2.43 8.00 -1.02
CA VAL A 69 -1.71 6.87 -1.64
C VAL A 69 -1.90 5.61 -0.80
N THR A 70 -1.73 5.69 0.52
CA THR A 70 -1.93 4.56 1.44
C THR A 70 -3.34 4.01 1.33
N PHE A 71 -4.35 4.88 1.41
CA PHE A 71 -5.75 4.47 1.35
C PHE A 71 -6.07 3.75 0.04
N TYR A 72 -5.64 4.32 -1.09
CA TYR A 72 -5.81 3.74 -2.41
C TYR A 72 -5.10 2.38 -2.54
N MET A 73 -3.83 2.30 -2.14
CA MET A 73 -3.02 1.09 -2.25
C MET A 73 -3.59 -0.05 -1.40
N ILE A 74 -3.91 0.22 -0.13
CA ILE A 74 -4.44 -0.78 0.80
C ILE A 74 -5.84 -1.26 0.38
N THR A 75 -6.73 -0.34 0.01
CA THR A 75 -8.09 -0.70 -0.43
C THR A 75 -8.04 -1.62 -1.64
N THR A 76 -7.28 -1.24 -2.68
CA THR A 76 -7.21 -2.02 -3.91
C THR A 76 -6.44 -3.33 -3.76
N ALA A 77 -5.46 -3.39 -2.85
CA ALA A 77 -4.79 -4.64 -2.49
C ALA A 77 -5.73 -5.62 -1.77
N TRP A 78 -6.57 -5.11 -0.88
CA TRP A 78 -7.53 -5.91 -0.13
C TRP A 78 -8.64 -6.46 -1.03
N LEU A 79 -9.15 -5.62 -1.94
CA LEU A 79 -10.10 -6.04 -2.97
C LEU A 79 -9.53 -7.17 -3.84
N ALA A 80 -8.27 -7.04 -4.29
CA ALA A 80 -7.58 -8.09 -5.04
C ALA A 80 -7.41 -9.39 -4.23
N GLY A 81 -7.30 -9.30 -2.91
CA GLY A 81 -7.24 -10.47 -2.02
C GLY A 81 -8.58 -11.23 -1.92
N ARG A 82 -9.71 -10.53 -2.05
CA ARG A 82 -11.06 -11.08 -1.81
C ARG A 82 -11.85 -11.41 -3.07
N ARG A 83 -11.66 -10.64 -4.14
CA ARG A 83 -12.49 -10.69 -5.36
C ARG A 83 -11.66 -11.15 -6.55
N ARG A 84 -12.33 -11.79 -7.51
CA ARG A 84 -11.72 -12.22 -8.79
C ARG A 84 -12.29 -11.44 -9.98
N SER A 85 -13.53 -10.98 -9.87
CA SER A 85 -14.22 -10.14 -10.85
C SER A 85 -14.08 -8.65 -10.52
N ILE A 86 -14.25 -7.83 -11.56
CA ILE A 86 -14.32 -6.37 -11.44
C ILE A 86 -15.68 -5.91 -10.91
N GLY A 87 -15.72 -4.69 -10.35
CA GLY A 87 -16.95 -4.00 -9.97
C GLY A 87 -16.80 -2.48 -9.97
N ARG A 88 -17.90 -1.77 -9.64
CA ARG A 88 -17.93 -0.29 -9.56
C ARG A 88 -16.78 0.33 -8.73
N PRO A 89 -16.37 -0.26 -7.58
CA PRO A 89 -15.25 0.27 -6.81
C PRO A 89 -13.90 0.28 -7.55
N ASP A 90 -13.69 -0.60 -8.52
CA ASP A 90 -12.43 -0.67 -9.27
C ASP A 90 -12.28 0.54 -10.23
N TRP A 91 -13.39 1.01 -10.81
CA TRP A 91 -13.41 2.24 -11.61
C TRP A 91 -13.17 3.48 -10.76
N ALA A 92 -13.80 3.56 -9.59
CA ALA A 92 -13.56 4.66 -8.65
C ALA A 92 -12.10 4.68 -8.17
N ALA A 93 -11.52 3.51 -7.89
CA ALA A 93 -10.13 3.38 -7.53
C ALA A 93 -9.20 3.86 -8.65
N LEU A 94 -9.48 3.51 -9.91
CA LEU A 94 -8.70 3.98 -11.06
C LEU A 94 -8.72 5.51 -11.16
N LEU A 95 -9.88 6.15 -10.99
CA LEU A 95 -10.00 7.61 -11.00
C LEU A 95 -9.19 8.25 -9.86
N VAL A 96 -9.23 7.68 -8.66
CA VAL A 96 -8.40 8.13 -7.53
C VAL A 96 -6.92 7.96 -7.85
N GLY A 97 -6.52 6.85 -8.47
CA GLY A 97 -5.13 6.59 -8.85
C GLY A 97 -4.60 7.59 -9.89
N LEU A 98 -5.35 7.82 -10.97
CA LEU A 98 -4.97 8.75 -12.04
C LEU A 98 -5.05 10.21 -11.59
N GLY A 99 -6.14 10.60 -10.92
CA GLY A 99 -6.29 11.95 -10.37
C GLY A 99 -5.24 12.27 -9.31
N GLY A 100 -4.94 11.31 -8.43
CA GLY A 100 -3.86 11.42 -7.45
C GLY A 100 -2.48 11.54 -8.11
N ALA A 101 -2.21 10.76 -9.16
CA ALA A 101 -0.96 10.84 -9.92
C ALA A 101 -0.79 12.22 -10.56
N ALA A 102 -1.82 12.71 -11.25
CA ALA A 102 -1.81 14.04 -11.85
C ALA A 102 -1.60 15.13 -10.79
N ALA A 103 -2.35 15.09 -9.70
CA ALA A 103 -2.24 16.08 -8.62
C ALA A 103 -0.85 16.11 -8.00
N VAL A 104 -0.26 14.95 -7.69
CA VAL A 104 1.06 14.89 -7.04
C VAL A 104 2.19 15.27 -8.00
N ILE A 105 2.10 14.92 -9.29
CA ILE A 105 3.08 15.33 -10.30
C ILE A 105 3.04 16.84 -10.50
N THR A 106 1.83 17.42 -10.63
CA THR A 106 1.66 18.88 -10.72
C THR A 106 2.22 19.57 -9.50
N LEU A 107 1.95 19.05 -8.30
CA LEU A 107 2.56 19.58 -7.07
C LEU A 107 4.09 19.48 -7.11
N GLY A 108 4.65 18.37 -7.61
CA GLY A 108 6.10 18.21 -7.78
C GLY A 108 6.70 19.30 -8.67
N VAL A 109 6.07 19.60 -9.81
CA VAL A 109 6.49 20.67 -10.73
C VAL A 109 6.40 22.05 -10.07
N LEU A 110 5.34 22.31 -9.31
CA LEU A 110 5.20 23.56 -8.54
C LEU A 110 6.27 23.67 -7.46
N THR A 111 6.58 22.59 -6.75
CA THR A 111 7.61 22.56 -5.70
C THR A 111 9.02 22.81 -6.24
N LEU A 112 9.30 22.52 -7.52
CA LEU A 112 10.59 22.88 -8.15
C LEU A 112 10.81 24.40 -8.18
N HIS A 113 9.73 25.18 -8.30
CA HIS A 113 9.77 26.65 -8.34
C HIS A 113 9.53 27.27 -6.95
N HIS A 114 8.74 26.59 -6.11
CA HIS A 114 8.37 27.03 -4.77
C HIS A 114 8.64 25.92 -3.74
N PRO A 115 9.87 25.82 -3.21
CA PRO A 115 10.26 24.72 -2.33
C PRO A 115 9.36 24.56 -1.10
N ASP A 116 8.82 23.36 -0.92
CA ASP A 116 8.00 22.95 0.24
C ASP A 116 8.71 21.81 0.97
N LYS A 117 9.15 22.07 2.20
CA LYS A 117 9.82 21.07 3.04
C LYS A 117 8.92 19.90 3.40
N ASN A 118 7.59 20.09 3.42
CA ASN A 118 6.62 19.03 3.73
C ASN A 118 6.26 18.21 2.50
N ALA A 119 6.52 18.69 1.29
CA ALA A 119 6.20 18.00 0.03
C ALA A 119 7.30 18.22 -1.01
N PRO A 120 8.55 17.80 -0.75
CA PRO A 120 9.66 18.04 -1.66
C PRO A 120 9.40 17.42 -3.02
N ALA A 121 9.90 18.05 -4.10
CA ALA A 121 9.61 17.63 -5.47
C ALA A 121 9.96 16.15 -5.72
N GLY A 122 11.09 15.68 -5.18
CA GLY A 122 11.48 14.26 -5.27
C GLY A 122 10.46 13.30 -4.66
N MET A 123 9.88 13.63 -3.49
CA MET A 123 8.81 12.85 -2.86
C MET A 123 7.55 12.86 -3.75
N CYS A 124 7.20 14.01 -4.29
CA CYS A 124 6.04 14.15 -5.16
C CYS A 124 6.16 13.30 -6.44
N PHE A 125 7.29 13.37 -7.14
CA PHE A 125 7.54 12.55 -8.32
C PHE A 125 7.62 11.07 -7.99
N PHE A 126 8.22 10.69 -6.87
CA PHE A 126 8.25 9.30 -6.41
C PHE A 126 6.84 8.73 -6.24
N PHE A 127 5.95 9.43 -5.51
CA PHE A 127 4.57 8.98 -5.35
C PHE A 127 3.78 9.04 -6.66
N GLY A 128 4.06 10.01 -7.53
CA GLY A 128 3.48 10.09 -8.87
C GLY A 128 3.76 8.84 -9.71
N VAL A 129 5.01 8.41 -9.78
CA VAL A 129 5.41 7.18 -10.48
C VAL A 129 4.72 5.96 -9.88
N VAL A 130 4.67 5.85 -8.55
CA VAL A 130 3.99 4.73 -7.88
C VAL A 130 2.50 4.69 -8.22
N LEU A 131 1.81 5.83 -8.20
CA LEU A 131 0.40 5.91 -8.55
C LEU A 131 0.15 5.58 -10.02
N LEU A 132 1.02 6.04 -10.94
CA LEU A 132 0.92 5.68 -12.36
C LEU A 132 1.14 4.18 -12.58
N LEU A 133 2.12 3.56 -11.91
CA LEU A 133 2.33 2.11 -11.97
C LEU A 133 1.11 1.34 -11.41
N ALA A 134 0.51 1.84 -10.33
CA ALA A 134 -0.70 1.26 -9.77
C ALA A 134 -1.89 1.40 -10.73
N ALA A 135 -2.11 2.59 -11.28
CA ALA A 135 -3.18 2.87 -12.23
C ALA A 135 -3.03 2.05 -13.52
N ALA A 136 -1.82 1.90 -14.05
CA ALA A 136 -1.55 1.02 -15.19
C ALA A 136 -1.94 -0.44 -14.90
N GLY A 137 -1.65 -0.92 -13.68
CA GLY A 137 -2.11 -2.22 -13.21
C GLY A 137 -3.64 -2.34 -13.06
N ASP A 138 -4.32 -1.24 -12.68
CA ASP A 138 -5.79 -1.17 -12.61
C ASP A 138 -6.41 -1.21 -14.01
N ILE A 139 -5.88 -0.43 -14.96
CA ILE A 139 -6.32 -0.42 -16.37
C ILE A 139 -6.20 -1.81 -16.96
N ARG A 140 -5.05 -2.49 -16.77
CA ARG A 140 -4.86 -3.85 -17.26
C ARG A 140 -5.86 -4.84 -16.66
N MET A 141 -6.15 -4.72 -15.36
CA MET A 141 -7.14 -5.56 -14.69
C MET A 141 -8.55 -5.33 -15.25
N LEU A 142 -8.94 -4.07 -15.44
CA LEU A 142 -10.25 -3.69 -15.97
C LEU A 142 -10.42 -4.15 -17.43
N ALA A 143 -9.40 -3.95 -18.26
CA ALA A 143 -9.38 -4.40 -19.65
C ALA A 143 -9.49 -5.92 -19.80
N GLN A 144 -9.03 -6.68 -18.81
CA GLN A 144 -9.12 -8.15 -18.78
C GLN A 144 -10.39 -8.68 -18.11
N GLY A 145 -11.29 -7.82 -17.63
CA GLY A 145 -12.51 -8.23 -16.91
C GLY A 145 -12.24 -8.81 -15.51
N GLY A 146 -11.01 -8.68 -15.00
CA GLY A 146 -10.58 -9.25 -13.72
C GLY A 146 -9.20 -9.88 -13.83
N ILE A 147 -8.65 -10.31 -12.69
CA ILE A 147 -7.35 -10.99 -12.61
C ILE A 147 -7.38 -12.17 -11.66
N ALA A 148 -6.64 -13.22 -12.02
CA ALA A 148 -6.55 -14.45 -11.24
C ALA A 148 -5.09 -14.92 -11.07
N GLY A 149 -4.91 -15.94 -10.22
CA GLY A 149 -3.62 -16.56 -9.94
C GLY A 149 -2.52 -15.54 -9.65
N ARG A 150 -1.40 -15.67 -10.37
CA ARG A 150 -0.18 -14.88 -10.18
C ARG A 150 -0.40 -13.37 -10.27
N GLN A 151 -1.16 -12.87 -11.25
CA GLN A 151 -1.38 -11.42 -11.39
C GLN A 151 -2.10 -10.84 -10.17
N ARG A 152 -3.11 -11.56 -9.66
CA ARG A 152 -3.85 -11.18 -8.45
C ARG A 152 -2.96 -11.17 -7.22
N ILE A 153 -2.15 -12.21 -7.05
CA ILE A 153 -1.22 -12.30 -5.90
C ILE A 153 -0.14 -11.23 -5.99
N THR A 154 0.43 -10.98 -7.17
CA THR A 154 1.38 -9.89 -7.41
C THR A 154 0.75 -8.56 -6.97
N ARG A 155 -0.43 -8.21 -7.51
CA ARG A 155 -1.16 -6.97 -7.19
C ARG A 155 -1.39 -6.80 -5.69
N HIS A 156 -1.90 -7.84 -5.03
CA HIS A 156 -2.12 -7.84 -3.58
C HIS A 156 -0.81 -7.60 -2.82
N LEU A 157 0.23 -8.37 -3.15
CA LEU A 157 1.51 -8.36 -2.45
C LEU A 157 2.20 -6.99 -2.52
N TRP A 158 2.44 -6.47 -3.74
CA TRP A 158 3.24 -5.25 -3.87
C TRP A 158 2.55 -4.04 -3.24
N ARG A 159 1.21 -3.97 -3.34
CA ARG A 159 0.43 -2.89 -2.74
C ARG A 159 0.34 -2.98 -1.22
N MET A 160 0.20 -4.19 -0.66
CA MET A 160 0.26 -4.39 0.81
C MET A 160 1.65 -4.04 1.35
N CYS A 161 2.72 -4.52 0.71
CA CYS A 161 4.09 -4.20 1.12
C CYS A 161 4.41 -2.71 0.97
N PHE A 162 3.92 -2.05 -0.08
CA PHE A 162 4.07 -0.61 -0.24
C PHE A 162 3.33 0.17 0.85
N GLY A 163 2.13 -0.26 1.24
CA GLY A 163 1.43 0.33 2.38
C GLY A 163 2.21 0.16 3.69
N LEU A 164 2.81 -1.01 3.91
CA LEU A 164 3.70 -1.23 5.07
C LEU A 164 4.98 -0.38 5.00
N PHE A 165 5.54 -0.17 3.81
CA PHE A 165 6.63 0.79 3.59
C PHE A 165 6.22 2.20 4.01
N ILE A 166 5.03 2.68 3.62
CA ILE A 166 4.58 4.01 4.06
C ILE A 166 4.48 4.07 5.59
N ALA A 167 3.91 3.05 6.25
CA ALA A 167 3.81 3.02 7.71
C ALA A 167 5.20 3.03 8.39
N THR A 168 6.09 2.14 7.97
CA THR A 168 7.45 2.02 8.53
C THR A 168 8.29 3.26 8.23
N GLY A 169 8.24 3.81 7.01
CA GLY A 169 8.89 5.07 6.66
C GLY A 169 8.35 6.25 7.47
N SER A 170 7.04 6.34 7.65
CA SER A 170 6.42 7.41 8.46
C SER A 170 6.85 7.33 9.92
N PHE A 171 6.98 6.13 10.48
CA PHE A 171 7.38 5.93 11.87
C PHE A 171 8.90 6.09 12.08
N PHE A 172 9.72 5.32 11.35
CA PHE A 172 11.16 5.28 11.56
C PHE A 172 11.91 6.48 10.96
N LEU A 173 11.42 7.10 9.89
CA LEU A 173 12.03 8.30 9.29
C LEU A 173 11.27 9.57 9.64
N GLY A 174 9.93 9.52 9.64
CA GLY A 174 9.09 10.69 9.90
C GLY A 174 8.92 11.05 11.38
N GLN A 175 9.09 10.10 12.31
CA GLN A 175 8.90 10.32 13.75
C GLN A 175 10.16 10.06 14.58
N GLN A 176 11.36 10.37 14.06
CA GLN A 176 12.62 10.07 14.75
C GLN A 176 12.75 10.67 16.17
N GLN A 177 11.99 11.73 16.48
CA GLN A 177 11.99 12.35 17.80
C GLN A 177 11.50 11.42 18.92
N VAL A 178 10.76 10.35 18.61
CA VAL A 178 10.32 9.35 19.62
C VAL A 178 11.41 8.33 19.97
N PHE A 179 12.52 8.32 19.23
CA PHE A 179 13.67 7.45 19.48
C PHE A 179 14.73 8.15 20.34
N PRO A 180 15.56 7.39 21.07
CA PRO A 180 16.75 7.91 21.76
C PRO A 180 17.65 8.70 20.81
N ALA A 181 18.33 9.73 21.33
CA ALA A 181 19.14 10.65 20.52
C ALA A 181 20.19 9.92 19.67
N PHE A 182 20.82 8.87 20.19
CA PHE A 182 21.85 8.10 19.49
C PHE A 182 21.34 7.29 18.28
N LEU A 183 20.02 7.05 18.17
CA LEU A 183 19.43 6.36 17.02
C LEU A 183 18.92 7.31 15.93
N ARG A 184 18.74 8.59 16.24
CA ARG A 184 18.22 9.58 15.28
C ARG A 184 19.26 9.80 14.17
N GLY A 185 18.82 9.75 12.91
CA GLY A 185 19.70 9.80 11.74
C GLY A 185 20.52 8.53 11.48
N SER A 186 20.40 7.50 12.33
CA SER A 186 21.17 6.26 12.16
C SER A 186 20.68 5.43 10.97
N ILE A 187 21.61 4.64 10.40
CA ILE A 187 21.31 3.70 9.33
C ILE A 187 20.28 2.64 9.76
N PHE A 188 20.21 2.29 11.05
CA PHE A 188 19.28 1.29 11.56
C PHE A 188 17.82 1.67 11.32
N LEU A 189 17.45 2.93 11.57
CA LEU A 189 16.08 3.42 11.33
C LEU A 189 15.76 3.43 9.83
N THR A 190 16.74 3.78 8.99
CA THR A 190 16.61 3.71 7.52
C THR A 190 16.42 2.28 7.02
N VAL A 191 17.18 1.33 7.55
CA VAL A 191 17.02 -0.10 7.21
C VAL A 191 15.63 -0.59 7.61
N LEU A 192 15.16 -0.26 8.82
CA LEU A 192 13.82 -0.65 9.28
C LEU A 192 12.70 -0.02 8.43
N ALA A 193 12.88 1.22 8.00
CA ALA A 193 11.95 1.89 7.09
C ALA A 193 11.89 1.24 5.70
N LEU A 194 13.03 0.79 5.16
CA LEU A 194 13.13 0.24 3.80
C LEU A 194 12.92 -1.27 3.73
N LEU A 195 12.90 -1.97 4.87
CA LEU A 195 12.74 -3.43 4.95
C LEU A 195 11.50 -3.96 4.19
N PRO A 196 10.34 -3.28 4.15
CA PRO A 196 9.22 -3.79 3.37
C PRO A 196 9.51 -3.90 1.86
N PHE A 197 10.44 -3.11 1.31
CA PHE A 197 10.86 -3.25 -0.08
C PHE A 197 11.68 -4.51 -0.34
N THR A 198 12.60 -4.87 0.56
CA THR A 198 13.39 -6.11 0.41
C THR A 198 12.48 -7.33 0.49
N VAL A 199 11.54 -7.33 1.44
CA VAL A 199 10.49 -8.34 1.56
C VAL A 199 9.63 -8.40 0.29
N MET A 200 9.20 -7.25 -0.22
CA MET A 200 8.39 -7.16 -1.44
C MET A 200 9.11 -7.80 -2.63
N ILE A 201 10.38 -7.45 -2.87
CA ILE A 201 11.18 -7.96 -3.98
C ILE A 201 11.32 -9.49 -3.87
N TYR A 202 11.70 -9.99 -2.70
CA TYR A 202 11.81 -11.43 -2.44
C TYR A 202 10.50 -12.17 -2.79
N TRP A 203 9.36 -11.68 -2.29
CA TRP A 203 8.07 -12.34 -2.55
C TRP A 203 7.60 -12.18 -4.00
N LEU A 204 7.90 -11.06 -4.67
CA LEU A 204 7.59 -10.87 -6.09
C LEU A 204 8.36 -11.86 -6.97
N ILE A 205 9.65 -12.06 -6.67
CA ILE A 205 10.49 -13.08 -7.32
C ILE A 205 9.89 -14.47 -7.07
N ARG A 206 9.59 -14.82 -5.82
CA ARG A 206 9.00 -16.11 -5.45
C ARG A 206 7.67 -16.38 -6.16
N VAL A 207 6.76 -15.40 -6.18
CA VAL A 207 5.46 -15.50 -6.87
C VAL A 207 5.64 -15.61 -8.38
N ARG A 208 6.68 -14.98 -8.93
CA ARG A 208 7.01 -15.06 -10.36
C ARG A 208 7.46 -16.46 -10.77
N PHE A 209 8.30 -17.11 -9.98
CA PHE A 209 8.91 -18.38 -10.37
C PHE A 209 8.19 -19.62 -9.82
N SER A 210 7.30 -19.47 -8.84
CA SER A 210 6.57 -20.61 -8.27
C SER A 210 5.39 -21.07 -9.15
N LYS A 211 5.32 -22.38 -9.41
CA LYS A 211 4.19 -23.04 -10.09
C LYS A 211 2.89 -23.00 -9.28
N ALA A 212 2.98 -22.81 -7.96
CA ALA A 212 1.83 -22.82 -7.04
C ALA A 212 0.81 -21.68 -7.28
N TYR A 213 1.18 -20.65 -8.04
CA TYR A 213 0.32 -19.49 -8.31
C TYR A 213 -0.22 -19.44 -9.76
N LYS A 214 0.02 -20.48 -10.58
CA LYS A 214 -0.59 -20.58 -11.91
C LYS A 214 -2.10 -20.81 -11.78
N VAL A 215 -2.87 -20.25 -12.72
CA VAL A 215 -4.29 -20.58 -12.85
C VAL A 215 -4.36 -22.03 -13.36
N GLN A 216 -5.01 -22.92 -12.61
CA GLN A 216 -5.26 -24.27 -13.10
C GLN A 216 -6.30 -24.19 -14.23
N PRO A 217 -6.10 -24.90 -15.36
CA PRO A 217 -7.14 -25.02 -16.38
C PRO A 217 -8.37 -25.70 -15.76
N PRO A 218 -9.58 -25.40 -16.26
CA PRO A 218 -10.79 -26.09 -15.83
C PRO A 218 -10.59 -27.61 -16.01
N PRO A 219 -11.13 -28.45 -15.10
CA PRO A 219 -11.09 -29.89 -15.30
C PRO A 219 -11.73 -30.24 -16.64
N THR A 220 -11.06 -31.09 -17.43
CA THR A 220 -11.60 -31.61 -18.69
C THR A 220 -12.97 -32.24 -18.44
N PRO A 221 -14.00 -31.93 -19.25
CA PRO A 221 -15.28 -32.61 -19.15
C PRO A 221 -15.06 -34.11 -19.21
N VAL A 222 -15.58 -34.84 -18.22
CA VAL A 222 -15.60 -36.31 -18.28
C VAL A 222 -16.47 -36.68 -19.49
N PRO A 223 -15.98 -37.48 -20.45
CA PRO A 223 -16.82 -37.94 -21.55
C PRO A 223 -18.01 -38.69 -20.95
N VAL A 224 -19.22 -38.25 -21.29
CA VAL A 224 -20.42 -39.02 -20.99
C VAL A 224 -20.37 -40.21 -21.94
N SER A 225 -20.12 -41.40 -21.38
CA SER A 225 -20.20 -42.64 -22.15
C SER A 225 -21.64 -42.86 -22.64
N PRO A 226 -21.84 -43.31 -23.89
CA PRO A 226 -23.17 -43.52 -24.47
C PRO A 226 -23.97 -44.62 -23.78
#